data_AF-A0A9E4KEE6-F1
#
_entry.id   AF-A0A9E4KEE6-F1
#
_cell.length_a   1.000
_cell.length_b   1.000
_cell.length_c   1.000
_cell.angle_alpha   90.00
_cell.angle_beta   90.00
_cell.angle_gamma   90.00
#
_symmetry.space_group_name_H-M   'P 1'
#
loop_
_entity.id
_entity.type
_entity.pdbx_description
1 polymer ?
#
loop_
_entity_poly.entity_id
_entity_poly.type
_entity_poly.pdbx_seq_one_letter_code
_entity_poly.pdbx_strand_id
1 'polypeptide(L)'
;SQTLQNLAAIEEAVRMPILRPLIGMDKDEIIEGAKKLGTFEISIEPDQDCCSLFVPKHPAIRSHAGHLRGLESRLPVQEMIDKVIHETEIIDFDAGGKTRNFSFGEIHPAAEETAVLPNA
;
A
#
# COMPACT_ATOMS: atom_id res chain seq x y z
N SER A 1 10.60 -0.50 6.00
CA SER A 1 11.57 0.59 5.81
C SER A 1 11.89 0.74 4.33
N GLN A 2 12.16 1.96 3.85
CA GLN A 2 12.32 2.28 2.42
C GLN A 2 13.79 2.27 1.98
N THR A 3 14.55 1.22 2.31
CA THR A 3 15.90 1.04 1.76
C THR A 3 15.83 0.43 0.36
N LEU A 4 16.86 0.63 -0.47
CA LEU A 4 16.90 0.10 -1.84
C LEU A 4 16.65 -1.41 -1.89
N GLN A 5 17.25 -2.17 -0.97
CA GLN A 5 17.08 -3.62 -0.91
C GLN A 5 15.66 -4.02 -0.50
N ASN A 6 15.04 -3.28 0.41
CA ASN A 6 13.67 -3.56 0.83
C ASN A 6 12.66 -3.19 -0.25
N LEU A 7 12.88 -2.08 -0.96
CA LEU A 7 12.07 -1.71 -2.12
C LEU A 7 12.12 -2.80 -3.19
N ALA A 8 13.32 -3.27 -3.54
CA ALA A 8 13.48 -4.36 -4.49
C ALA A 8 12.81 -5.67 -4.03
N ALA A 9 12.91 -6.01 -2.73
CA ALA A 9 12.28 -7.22 -2.20
C ALA A 9 10.75 -7.16 -2.21
N ILE A 10 10.16 -5.98 -1.96
CA ILE A 10 8.70 -5.78 -2.01
C ILE A 10 8.20 -5.78 -3.46
N GLU A 11 8.95 -5.18 -4.39
CA GLU A 11 8.58 -5.12 -5.81
C GLU A 11 8.46 -6.49 -6.48
N GLU A 12 9.16 -7.51 -5.98
CA GLU A 12 9.08 -8.87 -6.55
C GLU A 12 7.64 -9.46 -6.48
N ALA A 13 6.79 -8.96 -5.58
CA ALA A 13 5.40 -9.38 -5.48
C ALA A 13 4.50 -8.84 -6.61
N VAL A 14 4.97 -7.90 -7.42
CA VAL A 14 4.15 -7.16 -8.38
C VAL A 14 4.78 -7.17 -9.78
N ARG A 15 3.95 -7.35 -10.82
CA ARG A 15 4.41 -7.37 -12.23
C ARG A 15 4.29 -6.03 -12.94
N MET A 16 3.44 -5.14 -12.43
CA MET A 16 3.25 -3.80 -12.99
C MET A 16 4.32 -2.83 -12.44
N PRO A 17 4.74 -1.82 -13.22
CA PRO A 17 5.66 -0.81 -12.74
C PRO A 17 5.10 -0.02 -11.55
N ILE A 18 5.91 0.17 -10.50
CA ILE A 18 5.57 1.03 -9.36
C ILE A 18 6.24 2.39 -9.52
N LEU A 19 5.41 3.42 -9.75
CA LEU A 19 5.89 4.80 -9.80
C LEU A 19 6.08 5.33 -8.37
N ARG A 20 7.25 5.94 -8.10
CA ARG A 20 7.56 6.55 -6.80
C ARG A 20 7.95 8.03 -6.98
N PRO A 21 6.98 8.94 -7.16
CA PRO A 21 7.25 10.35 -7.48
C PRO A 21 8.16 11.05 -6.47
N LEU A 22 8.14 10.61 -5.21
CA LEU A 22 8.87 11.24 -4.10
C LEU A 22 10.24 10.60 -3.81
N ILE A 23 10.66 9.57 -4.57
CA ILE A 23 11.84 8.74 -4.21
C ILE A 23 13.17 9.51 -4.16
N GLY A 24 13.24 10.64 -4.87
CA GLY A 24 14.42 11.51 -4.91
C GLY A 24 14.26 12.83 -4.17
N MET A 25 13.12 13.06 -3.50
CA MET A 25 12.84 14.30 -2.78
C MET A 25 13.25 14.17 -1.32
N ASP A 26 13.78 15.25 -0.74
CA ASP A 26 13.94 15.32 0.70
C ASP A 26 12.61 15.63 1.41
N LYS A 27 12.64 15.57 2.74
CA LYS A 27 11.44 15.76 3.55
C LYS A 27 10.89 17.19 3.45
N ASP A 28 11.76 18.18 3.35
CA ASP A 28 11.36 19.58 3.34
C ASP A 28 10.70 19.93 2.00
N GLU A 29 11.22 19.41 0.89
CA GLU A 29 10.60 19.52 -0.43
C GLU A 29 9.18 18.91 -0.47
N ILE A 30 9.01 17.73 0.14
CA ILE A 30 7.70 17.07 0.23
C ILE A 30 6.73 17.91 1.08
N ILE A 31 7.20 18.44 2.21
CA ILE A 31 6.39 19.29 3.10
C ILE A 31 5.98 20.58 2.39
N GLU A 32 6.89 21.23 1.66
CA GLU A 32 6.57 22.41 0.87
C GLU A 32 5.53 22.10 -0.21
N GLY A 33 5.65 20.97 -0.89
CA GLY A 33 4.67 20.48 -1.85
C GLY A 33 3.29 20.30 -1.21
N ALA A 34 3.23 19.64 -0.06
CA ALA A 34 1.98 19.43 0.69
C ALA A 34 1.34 20.75 1.14
N LYS A 35 2.14 21.74 1.58
CA LYS A 35 1.65 23.08 1.93
C LYS A 35 1.09 23.82 0.71
N LYS A 36 1.78 23.76 -0.43
CA LYS A 36 1.31 24.35 -1.70
C LYS A 36 0.00 23.72 -2.19
N LEU A 37 -0.17 22.42 -1.97
CA LEU A 37 -1.40 21.68 -2.31
C LEU A 37 -2.51 21.79 -1.26
N GLY A 38 -2.23 22.40 -0.09
CA GLY A 38 -3.18 22.52 1.01
C GLY A 38 -3.47 21.22 1.77
N THR A 39 -2.66 20.17 1.60
CA THR A 39 -2.86 18.87 2.28
C THR A 39 -2.10 18.74 3.59
N PHE A 40 -1.17 19.67 3.87
CA PHE A 40 -0.27 19.57 5.01
C PHE A 40 -0.99 19.46 6.36
N GLU A 41 -1.94 20.37 6.64
CA GLU A 41 -2.63 20.41 7.94
C GLU A 41 -3.39 19.11 8.25
N ILE A 42 -4.09 18.56 7.25
CA ILE A 42 -4.81 17.28 7.39
C ILE A 42 -3.81 16.12 7.57
N SER A 43 -2.69 16.17 6.86
CA SER A 43 -1.69 15.07 6.86
C SER A 43 -0.89 14.96 8.16
N ILE A 44 -0.92 15.98 9.03
CA ILE A 44 -0.22 16.00 10.32
C ILE A 44 -1.15 15.78 11.52
N GLU A 45 -2.45 15.57 11.29
CA GLU A 45 -3.41 15.31 12.37
C GLU A 45 -2.97 14.09 13.20
N PRO A 46 -3.06 14.14 14.54
CA PRO A 46 -2.67 13.01 15.37
C PRO A 46 -3.61 11.83 15.15
N ASP A 47 -3.12 10.76 14.53
CA ASP A 47 -3.85 9.51 14.38
C ASP A 47 -3.26 8.39 15.24
N GLN A 48 -4.11 7.46 15.68
CA GLN A 48 -3.72 6.19 16.31
C GLN A 48 -3.21 5.25 15.22
N ASP A 49 -2.05 5.62 14.68
CA ASP A 49 -1.49 5.00 13.51
C ASP A 49 -1.19 3.52 13.81
N CYS A 50 -1.74 2.60 13.01
CA CYS A 50 -1.42 1.17 13.09
C CYS A 50 0.10 0.92 13.02
N CYS A 51 0.82 1.84 12.38
CA CYS A 51 2.27 1.90 12.33
C CYS A 51 2.89 1.91 13.74
N SER A 52 2.35 2.65 14.72
CA SER A 52 2.89 2.66 16.08
C SER A 52 2.71 1.33 16.82
N LEU A 53 1.64 0.60 16.52
CA LEU A 53 1.30 -0.68 17.16
C LEU A 53 2.12 -1.85 16.59
N PHE A 54 2.42 -1.83 15.29
CA PHE A 54 3.08 -2.94 14.60
C PHE A 54 4.54 -2.67 14.21
N VAL A 55 5.10 -1.50 14.51
CA VAL A 55 6.51 -1.21 14.26
C VAL A 55 7.40 -2.12 15.14
N PRO A 56 8.25 -2.96 14.52
CA PRO A 56 9.19 -3.78 15.28
C PRO A 56 10.25 -2.90 15.93
N LYS A 57 10.72 -3.27 17.12
CA LYS A 57 11.80 -2.55 17.84
C LYS A 57 13.07 -2.35 17.00
N HIS A 58 13.38 -3.31 16.13
CA HIS A 58 14.54 -3.30 15.25
C HIS A 58 14.10 -3.66 13.81
N PRO A 59 13.70 -2.67 12.99
CA PRO A 59 13.28 -2.94 11.63
C PRO A 59 14.46 -3.38 10.76
N ALA A 60 14.25 -4.43 9.97
CA ALA A 60 15.24 -4.86 8.99
C ALA A 60 15.46 -3.79 7.92
N ILE A 61 16.72 -3.50 7.61
CA ILE A 61 17.12 -2.54 6.56
C ILE A 61 17.58 -3.23 5.27
N ARG A 62 17.67 -4.57 5.30
CA ARG A 62 18.08 -5.39 4.16
C ARG A 62 17.30 -6.70 4.19
N SER A 63 16.25 -6.76 3.40
CA SER A 63 15.40 -7.93 3.23
C SER A 63 15.71 -8.62 1.91
N HIS A 64 15.46 -9.93 1.87
CA HIS A 64 15.62 -10.77 0.69
C HIS A 64 14.28 -11.46 0.42
N ALA A 65 13.76 -11.32 -0.80
CA ALA A 65 12.42 -11.80 -1.14
C ALA A 65 12.24 -13.31 -0.93
N GLY A 66 13.25 -14.13 -1.21
CA GLY A 66 13.20 -15.57 -0.93
C GLY A 66 12.99 -15.90 0.56
N HIS A 67 13.55 -15.11 1.47
CA HIS A 67 13.29 -15.24 2.90
C HIS A 67 11.84 -14.84 3.21
N LEU A 68 11.39 -13.70 2.65
CA LEU A 68 10.02 -13.20 2.85
C LEU A 68 8.98 -14.24 2.40
N ARG A 69 9.15 -14.86 1.24
CA ARG A 69 8.28 -15.95 0.76
C ARG A 69 8.21 -17.13 1.74
N GLY A 70 9.35 -17.50 2.33
CA GLY A 70 9.40 -18.56 3.34
C GLY A 70 8.69 -18.20 4.64
N LEU A 71 8.58 -16.91 4.98
CA LEU A 71 7.77 -16.43 6.11
C LEU A 71 6.29 -16.35 5.73
N GLU A 72 5.99 -15.85 4.53
CA GLU A 72 4.63 -15.71 4.00
C GLU A 72 3.94 -17.06 3.83
N SER A 73 4.66 -18.13 3.47
CA SER A 73 4.10 -19.48 3.35
C SER A 73 3.56 -20.05 4.67
N ARG A 74 3.88 -19.42 5.81
CA ARG A 74 3.38 -19.78 7.15
C ARG A 74 2.11 -19.01 7.52
N LEU A 75 1.65 -18.12 6.64
CA LEU A 75 0.47 -17.28 6.83
C LEU A 75 -0.58 -17.63 5.78
N PRO A 76 -1.88 -17.55 6.09
CA PRO A 76 -2.97 -17.76 5.13
C PRO A 76 -3.13 -16.50 4.25
N VAL A 77 -2.07 -16.09 3.54
CA VAL A 77 -2.01 -14.81 2.82
C VAL A 77 -3.13 -14.69 1.78
N GLN A 78 -3.41 -15.77 1.05
CA GLN A 78 -4.46 -15.75 0.02
C GLN A 78 -5.84 -15.51 0.64
N GLU A 79 -6.18 -16.22 1.71
CA GLU A 79 -7.47 -16.03 2.41
C GLU A 79 -7.61 -14.60 2.96
N MET A 80 -6.51 -14.02 3.46
CA MET A 80 -6.47 -12.63 3.92
C MET A 80 -6.71 -11.64 2.78
N ILE A 81 -6.08 -11.87 1.62
CA ILE A 81 -6.28 -11.04 0.42
C ILE A 81 -7.72 -11.12 -0.06
N ASP A 82 -8.26 -12.33 -0.22
CA ASP A 82 -9.63 -12.55 -0.71
C ASP A 82 -10.65 -11.87 0.21
N LYS A 83 -10.45 -11.99 1.53
CA LYS A 83 -11.28 -11.31 2.52
C LYS A 83 -11.21 -9.78 2.38
N VAL A 84 -10.01 -9.22 2.29
CA VAL A 84 -9.84 -7.74 2.18
C VAL A 84 -10.45 -7.21 0.89
N ILE A 85 -10.28 -7.90 -0.24
CA ILE A 85 -10.88 -7.52 -1.52
C ILE A 85 -12.41 -7.51 -1.41
N HIS A 86 -12.99 -8.56 -0.84
CA HIS A 86 -14.45 -8.67 -0.68
C HIS A 86 -15.03 -7.59 0.26
N GLU A 87 -14.31 -7.23 1.31
CA GLU A 87 -14.73 -6.22 2.30
C GLU A 87 -14.38 -4.77 1.87
N THR A 88 -13.71 -4.57 0.72
CA THR A 88 -13.29 -3.24 0.26
C THR A 88 -14.46 -2.40 -0.26
N GLU A 89 -14.57 -1.17 0.24
CA GLU A 89 -15.49 -0.15 -0.25
C GLU A 89 -14.78 0.83 -1.19
N ILE A 90 -15.46 1.24 -2.27
CA ILE A 90 -14.98 2.26 -3.21
C ILE A 90 -15.81 3.53 -3.02
N ILE A 91 -15.13 4.64 -2.76
CA ILE A 91 -15.75 5.97 -2.64
C ILE A 91 -15.19 6.84 -3.77
N ASP A 92 -16.06 7.21 -4.72
CA ASP A 92 -15.74 8.13 -5.82
C ASP A 92 -16.04 9.57 -5.37
N PHE A 93 -15.02 10.43 -5.44
CA PHE A 93 -15.09 11.84 -5.08
C PHE A 93 -15.07 12.67 -6.35
N ASP A 94 -16.17 13.39 -6.65
CA ASP A 94 -16.14 14.38 -7.71
C ASP A 94 -15.48 15.69 -7.23
N ALA A 95 -15.03 16.52 -8.18
CA ALA A 95 -14.43 17.83 -7.88
C ALA A 95 -15.40 18.81 -7.16
N GLY A 96 -16.69 18.46 -7.04
CA GLY A 96 -17.72 19.21 -6.33
C GLY A 96 -18.05 18.65 -4.94
N GLY A 97 -17.33 17.64 -4.46
CA GLY A 97 -17.52 17.04 -3.14
C GLY A 97 -18.70 16.07 -3.03
N LYS A 98 -19.31 15.65 -4.13
CA LYS A 98 -20.30 14.56 -4.10
C LYS A 98 -19.55 13.23 -4.02
N THR A 99 -20.06 12.34 -3.17
CA THR A 99 -19.57 10.98 -3.03
C THR A 99 -20.52 9.98 -3.66
N ARG A 100 -19.96 8.98 -4.32
CA ARG A 100 -20.69 7.78 -4.75
C ARG A 100 -19.97 6.56 -4.20
N ASN A 101 -20.73 5.63 -3.62
CA ASN A 101 -20.18 4.41 -3.05
C ASN A 101 -20.45 3.24 -3.98
N PHE A 102 -19.43 2.42 -4.20
CA PHE A 102 -19.48 1.19 -4.96
C PHE A 102 -18.78 0.09 -4.18
N SER A 103 -19.11 -1.16 -4.45
CA SER A 103 -18.31 -2.31 -4.03
C SER A 103 -17.14 -2.54 -4.98
N PHE A 104 -16.08 -3.18 -4.49
CA PHE A 104 -14.91 -3.50 -5.31
C PHE A 104 -15.27 -4.29 -6.59
N GLY A 105 -16.15 -5.29 -6.48
CA GLY A 105 -16.58 -6.12 -7.60
C GLY A 105 -17.36 -5.37 -8.69
N GLU A 106 -18.10 -4.32 -8.33
CA GLU A 106 -18.83 -3.47 -9.29
C GLU A 106 -17.89 -2.66 -10.21
N ILE A 107 -16.76 -2.21 -9.68
CA ILE A 107 -15.79 -1.39 -10.42
C ILE A 107 -14.71 -2.25 -11.09
N HIS A 108 -14.38 -3.40 -10.50
CA HIS A 108 -13.34 -4.31 -10.97
C HIS A 108 -13.89 -5.74 -11.21
N PRO A 109 -14.81 -5.94 -12.16
CA PRO A 109 -15.42 -7.25 -12.41
C PRO A 109 -14.41 -8.32 -12.85
N ALA A 110 -13.27 -7.93 -13.45
CA ALA A 110 -12.21 -8.85 -13.88
C ALA A 110 -11.21 -9.24 -12.78
N ALA A 111 -11.27 -8.61 -11.60
CA ALA A 111 -10.38 -8.93 -10.48
C ALA A 111 -10.70 -10.29 -9.84
N GLU A 112 -11.94 -10.76 -10.00
CA GLU A 112 -12.37 -12.09 -9.54
C GLU A 112 -11.71 -13.23 -10.33
N GLU A 113 -11.26 -12.99 -11.57
CA GLU A 113 -10.58 -13.99 -12.42
C GLU A 113 -9.05 -14.01 -12.24
N THR A 114 -8.45 -12.99 -11.62
CA THR A 114 -6.99 -12.79 -11.58
C THR A 114 -6.34 -13.00 -10.21
N ALA A 115 -7.13 -13.37 -9.19
CA ALA A 115 -6.64 -13.66 -7.83
C ALA A 115 -5.79 -14.95 -7.71
N VAL A 116 -5.49 -15.65 -8.81
CA VAL A 116 -4.48 -16.70 -8.82
C VAL A 116 -3.13 -16.03 -9.07
N LEU A 117 -2.40 -15.73 -8.00
CA LEU A 117 -0.95 -15.51 -8.10
C LEU A 117 -0.37 -16.73 -8.84
N PRO A 118 0.17 -16.58 -10.05
CA PRO A 118 0.68 -17.71 -10.80
C PRO A 118 1.97 -18.19 -10.14
N ASN A 119 1.81 -19.25 -9.35
CA ASN A 119 2.81 -20.13 -8.76
C ASN A 119 3.96 -19.47 -7.99
N ALA A 120 3.97 -19.78 -6.68
CA ALA A 120 5.13 -19.75 -5.80
C ALA A 120 6.35 -20.50 -6.36
#